data_AF-A0A6A5VWD7-F1
#
_entry.id   AF-A0A6A5VWD7-F1
#
_cell.length_a   1.000
_cell.length_b   1.000
_cell.length_c   1.000
_cell.angle_alpha   90.00
_cell.angle_beta   90.00
_cell.angle_gamma   90.00
#
_symmetry.space_group_name_H-M   'P 1'
#
loop_
_entity.id
_entity.type
_entity.pdbx_description
1 polymer ?
#
loop_
_entity_poly.entity_id
_entity_poly.type
_entity_poly.pdbx_seq_one_letter_code
_entity_poly.pdbx_strand_id
1 'polypeptide(L)'
;FVALMFVASKAGLGANVSLLSPDAVKEALLYSNILDIMYTPIMLAAKVSILVQVDRMFSGNKQRMVFWSVRALAYINVFCYTVMFFTNVFACTPRARIVDPAVDGKCISPSNLIVVSGTVNVASDVLVLLFTVWGISRLRLNGKRQTMVAFVFSIGSFACIASVCRLAFGVQVDKARNYTDTVFSVHMWS
;
A
#
# COMPACT_ATOMS: atom_id res chain seq x y z
N PHE A 1 -1.34 3.90 -11.70
CA PHE A 1 -2.29 4.05 -10.59
C PHE A 1 -3.28 5.19 -10.83
N VAL A 2 -2.83 6.46 -10.86
CA VAL A 2 -3.71 7.64 -11.06
C VAL A 2 -4.63 7.54 -12.29
N ALA A 3 -4.10 7.16 -13.46
CA ALA A 3 -4.91 6.99 -14.66
C ALA A 3 -6.01 5.91 -14.48
N LEU A 4 -5.68 4.79 -13.83
CA LEU A 4 -6.63 3.72 -13.53
C LEU A 4 -7.69 4.19 -12.54
N MET A 5 -7.31 5.02 -11.56
CA MET A 5 -8.19 5.69 -10.62
C MET A 5 -9.24 6.57 -11.32
N PHE A 6 -8.83 7.36 -12.32
CA PHE A 6 -9.75 8.15 -13.13
C PHE A 6 -10.72 7.27 -13.94
N VAL A 7 -10.23 6.16 -14.50
CA VAL A 7 -11.08 5.20 -15.22
C VAL A 7 -12.08 4.53 -14.26
N ALA A 8 -11.62 4.11 -13.09
CA ALA A 8 -12.47 3.51 -12.06
C ALA A 8 -13.55 4.49 -11.58
N SER A 9 -13.21 5.77 -11.41
CA SER A 9 -14.18 6.81 -11.04
C SER A 9 -15.25 6.99 -12.12
N LYS A 10 -14.87 7.00 -13.40
CA LYS A 10 -15.82 7.03 -14.52
C LYS A 10 -16.73 5.79 -14.59
N ALA A 11 -16.22 4.64 -14.17
CA ALA A 11 -17.00 3.39 -14.06
C ALA A 11 -17.93 3.34 -12.83
N GLY A 12 -17.92 4.38 -11.98
CA GLY A 12 -18.83 4.51 -10.85
C GLY A 12 -18.17 4.36 -9.48
N LEU A 13 -16.85 4.15 -9.40
CA LEU A 13 -16.12 4.17 -8.12
C LEU A 13 -16.21 5.58 -7.48
N GLY A 14 -16.58 5.67 -6.21
CA GLY A 14 -16.88 6.95 -5.53
C GLY A 14 -18.35 7.38 -5.56
N ALA A 15 -19.21 6.78 -6.38
CA ALA A 15 -20.63 7.14 -6.44
C ALA A 15 -21.49 6.30 -5.47
N ASN A 16 -22.65 6.82 -5.09
CA ASN A 16 -23.55 6.15 -4.15
C ASN A 16 -24.15 4.89 -4.79
N VAL A 17 -23.94 3.73 -4.17
CA VAL A 17 -24.28 2.41 -4.74
C VAL A 17 -25.75 2.29 -5.15
N SER A 18 -26.68 2.95 -4.45
CA SER A 18 -28.11 2.91 -4.79
C SER A 18 -28.48 3.69 -6.06
N LEU A 19 -27.56 4.50 -6.60
CA LEU A 19 -27.76 5.24 -7.86
C LEU A 19 -27.14 4.53 -9.07
N LEU A 20 -26.37 3.45 -8.86
CA LEU A 20 -25.69 2.74 -9.93
C LEU A 20 -26.55 1.62 -10.51
N SER A 21 -26.41 1.39 -11.81
CA SER A 21 -26.90 0.16 -12.45
C SER A 21 -26.10 -1.05 -11.96
N PRO A 22 -26.70 -2.26 -11.96
CA PRO A 22 -26.00 -3.48 -11.53
C PRO A 22 -24.70 -3.73 -12.30
N ASP A 23 -24.65 -3.40 -13.59
CA ASP A 23 -23.44 -3.58 -14.41
C ASP A 23 -22.34 -2.58 -14.06
N ALA A 24 -22.69 -1.33 -13.72
CA ALA A 24 -21.70 -0.35 -13.25
C ALA A 24 -21.10 -0.76 -11.90
N VAL A 25 -21.87 -1.39 -11.01
CA VAL A 25 -21.34 -1.94 -9.75
C VAL A 25 -20.31 -3.04 -10.03
N LYS A 26 -20.59 -3.94 -10.98
CA LYS A 26 -19.64 -5.00 -11.38
C LYS A 26 -18.34 -4.43 -11.92
N GLU A 27 -18.42 -3.43 -12.79
CA GLU A 27 -17.23 -2.75 -13.30
C GLU A 27 -16.45 -2.07 -12.18
N ALA A 28 -17.11 -1.34 -11.28
CA ALA A 28 -16.48 -0.69 -10.14
C ALA A 28 -15.74 -1.69 -9.22
N LEU A 29 -16.33 -2.85 -8.94
CA LEU A 29 -15.70 -3.92 -8.16
C LEU A 29 -14.47 -4.49 -8.87
N LEU A 30 -14.55 -4.70 -10.19
CA LEU A 30 -13.44 -5.18 -11.00
C LEU A 30 -12.28 -4.17 -10.98
N TYR A 31 -12.56 -2.89 -11.22
CA TYR A 31 -11.55 -1.83 -11.18
C TYR A 31 -10.94 -1.67 -9.79
N SER A 32 -11.73 -1.79 -8.71
CA SER A 32 -11.21 -1.78 -7.34
C SER A 32 -10.21 -2.92 -7.11
N ASN A 33 -10.53 -4.15 -7.53
CA ASN A 33 -9.59 -5.27 -7.40
C ASN A 33 -8.29 -5.03 -8.20
N ILE A 34 -8.38 -4.46 -9.41
CA ILE A 34 -7.19 -4.12 -10.21
C ILE A 34 -6.36 -3.03 -9.52
N LEU A 35 -6.99 -2.04 -8.88
CA LEU A 35 -6.30 -1.01 -8.10
C LEU A 35 -5.52 -1.62 -6.93
N ASP A 36 -6.11 -2.56 -6.18
CA ASP A 36 -5.42 -3.25 -5.08
C ASP A 36 -4.25 -4.13 -5.56
N ILE A 37 -4.43 -4.82 -6.70
CA ILE A 37 -3.36 -5.59 -7.35
C ILE A 37 -2.21 -4.67 -7.77
N MET A 38 -2.50 -3.50 -8.34
CA MET A 38 -1.49 -2.53 -8.77
C MET A 38 -0.82 -1.80 -7.60
N TYR A 39 -1.56 -1.53 -6.52
CA TYR A 39 -1.05 -0.84 -5.34
C TYR A 39 0.13 -1.59 -4.71
N THR A 40 -0.01 -2.91 -4.56
CA THR A 40 0.97 -3.76 -3.89
C THR A 40 2.40 -3.66 -4.48
N PRO A 41 2.65 -3.87 -5.79
CA PRO A 41 3.97 -3.76 -6.38
C PRO A 41 4.50 -2.31 -6.41
N ILE A 42 3.62 -1.31 -6.53
CA ILE A 42 4.01 0.11 -6.50
C ILE A 42 4.59 0.46 -5.12
N MET A 43 3.91 0.06 -4.04
CA MET A 43 4.39 0.30 -2.68
C MET A 43 5.67 -0.46 -2.37
N LEU A 44 5.79 -1.70 -2.87
CA LEU A 44 7.03 -2.46 -2.75
C LEU A 44 8.20 -1.74 -3.44
N ALA A 45 7.99 -1.28 -4.69
CA ALA A 45 9.03 -0.58 -5.45
C ALA A 45 9.49 0.71 -4.75
N ALA A 46 8.55 1.48 -4.18
CA ALA A 46 8.86 2.68 -3.41
C ALA A 46 9.73 2.36 -2.17
N LYS A 47 9.34 1.34 -1.39
CA LYS A 47 10.08 0.92 -0.19
C LYS A 47 11.45 0.36 -0.50
N VAL A 48 11.56 -0.49 -1.52
CA VAL A 48 12.84 -1.06 -1.96
C VAL A 48 13.78 0.03 -2.47
N SER A 49 13.26 1.04 -3.21
CA SER A 49 14.07 2.19 -3.64
C SER A 49 14.69 2.93 -2.45
N ILE A 50 13.92 3.20 -1.40
CA ILE A 50 14.42 3.84 -0.18
C ILE A 50 15.47 2.96 0.52
N LEU A 51 15.18 1.66 0.69
CA LEU A 51 16.10 0.74 1.36
C LEU A 51 17.41 0.55 0.60
N VAL A 52 17.38 0.52 -0.74
CA VAL A 52 18.58 0.46 -1.59
C VAL A 52 19.41 1.75 -1.46
N GLN A 53 18.76 2.92 -1.39
CA GLN A 53 19.46 4.19 -1.15
C GLN A 53 20.18 4.19 0.20
N VAL A 54 19.52 3.68 1.24
CA VAL A 54 20.11 3.52 2.58
C VAL A 54 21.25 2.51 2.56
N ASP A 55 21.08 1.34 1.94
CA ASP A 55 22.13 0.31 1.82
C ASP A 55 23.39 0.87 1.16
N ARG A 56 23.22 1.62 0.05
CA ARG A 56 24.34 2.30 -0.64
C ARG A 56 25.06 3.30 0.24
N MET A 57 24.34 4.01 1.12
CA MET A 57 24.95 4.97 2.04
C MET A 57 25.82 4.28 3.12
N PHE A 58 25.46 3.07 3.55
CA PHE A 58 26.19 2.32 4.59
C PHE A 58 27.22 1.32 4.06
N SER A 59 27.20 0.99 2.76
CA SER A 59 28.09 -0.01 2.14
C SER A 59 29.60 0.26 2.36
N GLY A 60 29.99 1.52 2.61
CA GLY A 60 31.38 1.90 2.92
C GLY A 60 31.76 1.94 4.41
N ASN A 61 30.82 1.76 5.34
CA ASN A 61 31.02 1.97 6.78
C ASN A 61 31.11 0.66 7.58
N LYS A 62 31.92 0.65 8.64
CA LYS A 62 32.09 -0.51 9.57
C LYS A 62 30.82 -0.89 10.36
N GLN A 63 29.68 -0.26 10.12
CA GLN A 63 28.42 -0.53 10.82
C GLN A 63 27.67 -1.72 10.24
N ARG A 64 28.29 -2.90 10.41
CA ARG A 64 27.80 -4.20 9.90
C ARG A 64 26.37 -4.51 10.35
N MET A 65 25.97 -4.07 11.55
CA MET A 65 24.62 -4.26 12.07
C MET A 65 23.56 -3.50 11.25
N VAL A 66 23.79 -2.21 10.93
CA VAL A 66 22.86 -1.39 10.13
C VAL A 66 22.65 -2.01 8.75
N PHE A 67 23.75 -2.40 8.12
CA PHE A 67 23.76 -3.01 6.80
C PHE A 67 22.93 -4.31 6.73
N TRP A 68 23.14 -5.24 7.65
CA TRP A 68 22.35 -6.48 7.69
C TRP A 68 20.89 -6.23 8.00
N SER A 69 20.57 -5.30 8.92
CA SER A 69 19.19 -4.99 9.27
C SER A 69 18.40 -4.38 8.10
N VAL A 70 19.01 -3.47 7.34
CA VAL A 70 18.36 -2.85 6.15
C VAL A 70 18.05 -3.90 5.09
N ARG A 71 18.98 -4.84 4.84
CA ARG A 71 18.77 -5.95 3.90
C ARG A 71 17.72 -6.92 4.38
N ALA A 72 17.75 -7.31 5.66
CA ALA A 72 16.72 -8.16 6.25
C ALA A 72 15.33 -7.52 6.09
N LEU A 73 15.21 -6.22 6.37
CA LEU A 73 13.97 -5.49 6.19
C LEU A 73 13.52 -5.46 4.72
N ALA A 74 14.45 -5.30 3.76
CA ALA A 74 14.15 -5.36 2.34
C ALA A 74 13.60 -6.73 1.92
N TYR A 75 14.25 -7.82 2.36
CA TYR A 75 13.77 -9.19 2.06
C TYR A 75 12.41 -9.47 2.67
N ILE A 76 12.17 -9.05 3.92
CA ILE A 76 10.87 -9.18 4.59
C ILE A 76 9.78 -8.43 3.80
N ASN A 77 10.07 -7.19 3.37
CA ASN A 77 9.13 -6.41 2.57
C ASN A 77 8.84 -7.11 1.23
N VAL A 78 9.87 -7.54 0.49
CA VAL A 78 9.68 -8.27 -0.76
C VAL A 78 8.78 -9.49 -0.54
N PHE A 79 9.09 -10.31 0.46
CA PHE A 79 8.29 -11.49 0.78
C PHE A 79 6.83 -11.15 1.10
N CYS A 80 6.59 -10.24 2.05
CA CYS A 80 5.24 -9.87 2.48
C CYS A 80 4.41 -9.30 1.32
N TYR A 81 4.98 -8.38 0.53
CA TYR A 81 4.28 -7.75 -0.59
C TYR A 81 4.07 -8.73 -1.76
N THR A 82 5.00 -9.65 -2.01
CA THR A 82 4.78 -10.70 -3.02
C THR A 82 3.63 -11.61 -2.63
N VAL A 83 3.55 -12.04 -1.37
CA VAL A 83 2.41 -12.85 -0.87
C VAL A 83 1.11 -12.05 -1.02
N MET A 84 1.09 -10.78 -0.59
CA MET A 84 -0.09 -9.92 -0.72
C MET A 84 -0.52 -9.71 -2.17
N PHE A 85 0.43 -9.61 -3.11
CA PHE A 85 0.13 -9.46 -4.53
C PHE A 85 -0.63 -10.69 -5.04
N PHE A 86 -0.12 -11.89 -4.77
CA PHE A 86 -0.80 -13.12 -5.16
C PHE A 86 -2.14 -13.29 -4.46
N THR A 87 -2.26 -12.92 -3.18
CA THR A 87 -3.54 -12.95 -2.47
C THR A 87 -4.57 -12.01 -3.12
N ASN A 88 -4.17 -10.83 -3.61
CA ASN A 88 -5.08 -9.92 -4.32
C ASN A 88 -5.45 -10.42 -5.72
N VAL A 89 -4.49 -11.03 -6.44
CA VAL A 89 -4.74 -11.64 -7.76
C VAL A 89 -5.71 -12.82 -7.64
N PHE A 90 -5.55 -13.64 -6.60
CA PHE A 90 -6.40 -14.80 -6.31
C PHE A 90 -7.43 -14.52 -5.21
N ALA A 91 -7.87 -13.25 -5.06
CA ALA A 91 -8.83 -12.86 -4.04
C ALA A 91 -10.15 -13.63 -4.13
N CYS A 92 -10.52 -14.05 -5.35
CA CYS A 92 -11.64 -14.94 -5.62
C CYS A 92 -11.22 -16.11 -6.51
N THR A 93 -11.75 -17.30 -6.19
CA THR A 93 -11.62 -18.51 -7.01
C THR A 93 -13.02 -19.08 -7.27
N PRO A 94 -13.53 -19.04 -8.52
CA PRO A 94 -12.95 -18.44 -9.73
C PRO A 94 -13.07 -16.89 -9.74
N ARG A 95 -12.23 -16.22 -10.54
CA ARG A 95 -12.20 -14.75 -10.65
C ARG A 95 -13.54 -14.14 -11.08
N ALA A 96 -14.33 -14.87 -11.87
CA ALA A 96 -15.66 -14.45 -12.31
C ALA A 96 -16.61 -14.12 -11.14
N ARG A 97 -16.38 -14.72 -9.96
CA ARG A 97 -17.19 -14.49 -8.76
C ARG A 97 -17.09 -13.05 -8.22
N ILE A 98 -16.07 -12.28 -8.61
CA ILE A 98 -15.95 -10.85 -8.27
C ILE A 98 -17.13 -10.04 -8.84
N VAL A 99 -17.53 -10.35 -10.07
CA VAL A 99 -18.59 -9.64 -10.80
C VAL A 99 -19.93 -10.37 -10.77
N ASP A 100 -19.92 -11.68 -10.58
CA ASP A 100 -21.12 -12.49 -10.50
C ASP A 100 -21.12 -13.35 -9.23
N PRO A 101 -21.82 -12.90 -8.17
CA PRO A 101 -21.93 -13.64 -6.92
C PRO A 101 -22.60 -15.02 -7.06
N ALA A 102 -23.34 -15.27 -8.15
CA ALA A 102 -24.01 -16.54 -8.39
C ALA A 102 -23.05 -17.66 -8.81
N VAL A 103 -21.81 -17.33 -9.21
CA VAL A 103 -20.80 -18.31 -9.57
C VAL A 103 -20.27 -19.03 -8.33
N ASP A 104 -20.33 -20.36 -8.33
CA ASP A 104 -19.79 -21.20 -7.26
C ASP A 104 -18.29 -20.99 -7.06
N GLY A 105 -17.88 -20.85 -5.80
CA GLY A 105 -16.50 -20.49 -5.45
C GLY A 105 -16.36 -19.87 -4.07
N LYS A 106 -15.17 -19.32 -3.80
CA LYS A 106 -14.86 -18.61 -2.56
C LYS A 106 -14.13 -17.31 -2.86
N CYS A 107 -14.46 -16.27 -2.10
CA CYS A 107 -13.81 -14.97 -2.13
C CYS A 107 -13.35 -14.60 -0.72
N ILE A 108 -12.19 -13.96 -0.63
CA ILE A 108 -11.75 -13.30 0.60
C ILE A 108 -12.53 -11.99 0.73
N SER A 109 -12.93 -11.63 1.96
CA SER A 109 -13.61 -10.35 2.19
C SER A 109 -12.71 -9.18 1.76
N PRO A 110 -13.20 -8.25 0.90
CA PRO A 110 -12.45 -7.06 0.51
C PRO A 110 -12.05 -6.20 1.72
N SER A 111 -12.91 -6.08 2.73
CA SER A 111 -12.60 -5.33 3.96
C SER A 111 -11.41 -5.94 4.70
N ASN A 112 -11.36 -7.26 4.83
CA ASN A 112 -10.24 -7.96 5.46
C ASN A 112 -8.95 -7.77 4.67
N LEU A 113 -8.98 -7.86 3.34
CA LEU A 113 -7.80 -7.63 2.50
C LEU A 113 -7.28 -6.20 2.65
N ILE A 114 -8.15 -5.20 2.62
CA ILE A 114 -7.79 -3.78 2.77
C ILE A 114 -7.18 -3.52 4.16
N VAL A 115 -7.78 -4.07 5.22
CA VAL A 115 -7.28 -3.88 6.60
C VAL A 115 -5.92 -4.57 6.79
N VAL A 116 -5.80 -5.85 6.42
CA VAL A 116 -4.54 -6.60 6.55
C VAL A 116 -3.43 -5.94 5.73
N SER A 117 -3.73 -5.58 4.47
CA SER A 117 -2.76 -4.91 3.60
C SER A 117 -2.36 -3.53 4.14
N GLY A 118 -3.32 -2.75 4.64
CA GLY A 118 -3.07 -1.45 5.24
C GLY A 118 -2.23 -1.56 6.51
N THR A 119 -2.49 -2.53 7.38
CA THR A 119 -1.68 -2.76 8.59
C THR A 119 -0.24 -3.14 8.25
N VAL A 120 -0.04 -4.07 7.32
CA VAL A 120 1.31 -4.45 6.86
C VAL A 120 2.03 -3.25 6.24
N ASN A 121 1.31 -2.44 5.46
CA ASN A 121 1.89 -1.26 4.81
C ASN A 121 2.30 -0.19 5.83
N VAL A 122 1.45 0.15 6.80
CA VAL A 122 1.77 1.09 7.89
C VAL A 122 2.95 0.60 8.71
N ALA A 123 2.94 -0.67 9.14
CA ALA A 123 4.02 -1.24 9.92
C ALA A 123 5.36 -1.16 9.16
N SER A 124 5.33 -1.47 7.86
CA SER A 124 6.51 -1.41 7.00
C SER A 124 7.02 0.02 6.81
N ASP A 125 6.13 1.00 6.63
CA ASP A 125 6.51 2.43 6.51
C ASP A 125 7.20 2.93 7.79
N VAL A 126 6.62 2.63 8.96
CA VAL A 126 7.20 3.01 10.26
C VAL A 126 8.56 2.36 10.45
N LEU A 127 8.71 1.07 10.14
CA LEU A 127 10.00 0.38 10.24
C LEU A 127 11.04 1.00 9.32
N VAL A 128 10.72 1.24 8.05
CA VAL A 128 11.63 1.87 7.08
C VAL A 128 12.03 3.27 7.58
N LEU A 129 11.09 4.07 8.07
CA LEU A 129 11.37 5.40 8.64
C LEU A 129 12.32 5.30 9.84
N LEU A 130 12.04 4.44 10.81
CA LEU A 130 12.87 4.26 12.00
C LEU A 130 14.29 3.80 11.63
N PHE A 131 14.42 2.86 10.70
CA PHE A 131 15.73 2.37 10.25
C PHE A 131 16.52 3.42 9.47
N THR A 132 15.85 4.21 8.62
CA THR A 132 16.50 5.31 7.89
C THR A 132 17.04 6.36 8.86
N VAL A 133 16.23 6.81 9.83
CA VAL A 133 16.63 7.78 10.87
C VAL A 133 17.75 7.23 11.75
N TRP A 134 17.59 5.99 12.23
CA TRP A 134 18.59 5.35 13.09
C TRP A 134 19.93 5.21 12.38
N GLY A 135 19.94 4.71 11.14
CA GLY A 135 21.16 4.64 10.35
C GLY A 135 21.80 6.01 10.19
N ILE A 136 21.03 6.99 9.71
CA ILE A 136 21.54 8.33 9.39
C ILE A 136 22.11 9.04 10.64
N SER A 137 21.44 8.93 11.79
CA SER A 137 21.89 9.55 13.05
C SER A 137 23.27 9.07 13.52
N ARG A 138 23.71 7.89 13.05
CA ARG A 138 25.04 7.34 13.35
C ARG A 138 26.14 7.86 12.43
N LEU A 139 25.80 8.62 11.39
CA LEU A 139 26.75 9.25 10.47
C LEU A 139 27.05 10.69 10.93
N ARG A 140 28.34 11.05 11.04
CA ARG A 140 28.75 12.45 11.22
C ARG A 140 28.53 13.19 9.89
N LEU A 141 27.43 13.93 9.77
CA LEU A 141 27.05 14.65 8.57
C LEU A 141 27.43 16.13 8.65
N ASN A 142 27.99 16.67 7.55
CA ASN A 142 28.15 18.13 7.37
C ASN A 142 26.77 18.78 7.16
N GLY A 143 26.56 20.02 7.62
CA GLY A 143 25.25 20.68 7.69
C GLY A 143 24.37 20.62 6.42
N LYS A 144 24.96 20.61 5.22
CA LYS A 144 24.20 20.42 3.95
C LYS A 144 23.51 19.05 3.85
N ARG A 145 24.13 17.98 4.38
CA ARG A 145 23.52 16.64 4.41
C ARG A 145 22.46 16.54 5.50
N GLN A 146 22.57 17.30 6.58
CA GLN A 146 21.56 17.36 7.64
C GLN A 146 20.21 17.90 7.12
N THR A 147 20.23 18.91 6.23
CA THR A 147 19.00 19.40 5.58
C THR A 147 18.35 18.35 4.68
N MET A 148 19.16 17.58 3.93
CA MET A 148 18.67 16.51 3.05
C MET A 148 17.98 15.40 3.86
N VAL A 149 18.54 15.07 5.03
CA VAL A 149 17.96 14.11 5.97
C VAL A 149 16.61 14.59 6.52
N ALA A 150 16.54 15.86 6.93
CA ALA A 150 15.29 16.44 7.41
C ALA A 150 14.19 16.36 6.34
N PHE A 151 14.55 16.63 5.08
CA PHE A 151 13.61 16.52 3.96
C PHE A 151 13.11 15.09 3.73
N VAL A 152 14.01 14.11 3.71
CA VAL A 152 13.65 12.68 3.58
C VAL A 152 12.78 12.22 4.75
N PHE A 153 13.08 12.65 5.97
CA PHE A 153 12.29 12.35 7.15
C PHE A 153 10.87 12.93 7.07
N SER A 154 10.73 14.18 6.60
CA SER A 154 9.42 14.80 6.42
C SER A 154 8.57 14.07 5.38
N ILE A 155 9.16 13.69 4.24
CA ILE A 155 8.46 12.91 3.20
C ILE A 155 8.05 11.54 3.75
N GLY A 156 8.96 10.84 4.44
CA GLY A 156 8.65 9.54 5.03
C GLY A 156 7.57 9.61 6.10
N SER A 157 7.58 10.66 6.93
CA SER A 157 6.54 10.89 7.94
C SER A 157 5.18 11.16 7.30
N PHE A 158 5.15 11.99 6.24
CA PHE A 158 3.92 12.21 5.48
C PHE A 158 3.39 10.92 4.85
N ALA A 159 4.26 10.08 4.28
CA ALA A 159 3.87 8.78 3.73
C ALA A 159 3.28 7.86 4.82
N CYS A 160 3.85 7.84 6.02
CA CYS A 160 3.30 7.09 7.15
C CYS A 160 1.89 7.59 7.51
N ILE A 161 1.68 8.90 7.56
CA ILE A 161 0.36 9.50 7.85
C ILE A 161 -0.65 9.10 6.77
N ALA A 162 -0.28 9.21 5.48
CA ALA A 162 -1.14 8.79 4.38
C ALA A 162 -1.54 7.32 4.48
N SER A 163 -0.59 6.43 4.80
CA SER A 163 -0.84 5.01 5.04
C SER A 163 -1.79 4.74 6.21
N VAL A 164 -1.68 5.52 7.29
CA VAL A 164 -2.61 5.44 8.44
C VAL A 164 -4.01 5.91 8.02
N CYS A 165 -4.12 7.00 7.27
CA CYS A 165 -5.40 7.46 6.71
C CYS A 165 -6.05 6.38 5.84
N ARG A 166 -5.29 5.77 4.91
CA ARG A 166 -5.78 4.64 4.09
C ARG A 166 -6.34 3.52 4.95
N LEU A 167 -5.62 3.11 6.00
CA LEU A 167 -6.08 2.06 6.92
C LEU A 167 -7.33 2.48 7.70
N ALA A 168 -7.40 3.73 8.16
CA ALA A 168 -8.56 4.26 8.89
C ALA A 168 -9.84 4.25 8.05
N PHE A 169 -9.74 4.60 6.75
CA PHE A 169 -10.86 4.44 5.82
C PHE A 169 -11.14 2.97 5.52
N GLY A 170 -10.09 2.14 5.42
CA GLY A 170 -10.21 0.70 5.18
C GLY A 170 -11.02 -0.04 6.24
N VAL A 171 -10.84 0.30 7.52
CA VAL A 171 -11.61 -0.26 8.65
C VAL A 171 -13.10 0.12 8.57
N GLN A 172 -13.44 1.24 7.92
CA GLN A 172 -14.81 1.70 7.79
C GLN A 172 -15.56 1.04 6.62
N VAL A 173 -14.86 0.40 5.68
CA VAL A 173 -15.46 -0.26 4.50
C VAL A 173 -16.51 -1.29 4.91
N ASP A 174 -16.27 -2.04 5.98
CA ASP A 174 -17.18 -3.09 6.47
C ASP A 174 -18.47 -2.52 7.10
N LYS A 175 -18.39 -1.31 7.65
CA LYS A 175 -19.50 -0.64 8.36
C LYS A 175 -20.28 0.32 7.48
N ALA A 176 -19.77 0.63 6.29
CA ALA A 176 -20.32 1.66 5.43
C ALA A 176 -21.53 1.15 4.63
N ARG A 177 -22.60 1.95 4.62
CA ARG A 177 -23.77 1.71 3.75
C ARG A 177 -23.42 1.88 2.26
N ASN A 178 -22.43 2.73 1.96
CA ASN A 178 -21.91 2.99 0.62
C ASN A 178 -20.48 2.46 0.49
N TYR A 179 -20.36 1.21 0.06
CA TYR A 179 -19.07 0.55 -0.20
C TYR A 179 -18.22 1.33 -1.22
N THR A 180 -18.82 1.72 -2.35
CA THR A 180 -18.14 2.32 -3.49
C THR A 180 -17.50 3.68 -3.19
N ASP A 181 -18.11 4.46 -2.29
CA ASP A 181 -17.62 5.77 -1.82
C ASP A 181 -16.46 5.64 -0.82
N THR A 182 -16.62 4.75 0.16
CA THR A 182 -15.58 4.51 1.16
C THR A 182 -14.33 3.86 0.56
N VAL A 183 -14.49 2.92 -0.37
CA VAL A 183 -13.36 2.31 -1.09
C VAL A 183 -12.64 3.31 -1.98
N PHE A 184 -13.35 4.25 -2.61
CA PHE A 184 -12.70 5.33 -3.35
C PHE A 184 -11.78 6.17 -2.45
N SER A 185 -12.25 6.49 -1.24
CA SER A 185 -11.42 7.19 -0.24
C SER A 185 -10.19 6.37 0.16
N VAL A 186 -10.29 5.05 0.32
CA VAL A 186 -9.13 4.18 0.55
C VAL A 186 -8.10 4.35 -0.55
N HIS A 187 -8.52 4.23 -1.82
CA HIS A 187 -7.62 4.35 -2.97
C HIS A 187 -7.00 5.75 -3.08
N MET A 188 -7.69 6.80 -2.63
CA MET A 188 -7.20 8.18 -2.71
C MET A 188 -5.97 8.41 -1.82
N TRP A 189 -5.89 7.73 -0.69
CA TRP A 189 -4.77 7.78 0.25
C TRP A 189 -3.69 6.72 -0.05
N SER A 190 -3.63 6.24 -1.29
CA SER A 190 -2.77 5.14 -1.76
C SER A 190 -1.74 5.60 -2.78
#